data_AF-A0A7V8VWY2-F1
#
_entry.id   AF-A0A7V8VWY2-F1
#
_cell.length_a   1.000
_cell.length_b   1.000
_cell.length_c   1.000
_cell.angle_alpha   90.00
_cell.angle_beta   90.00
_cell.angle_gamma   90.00
#
_symmetry.space_group_name_H-M   'P 1'
#
loop_
_entity.id
_entity.type
_entity.pdbx_description
1 polymer ?
#
loop_
_entity_poly.entity_id
_entity_poly.type
_entity_poly.pdbx_seq_one_letter_code
_entity_poly.pdbx_strand_id
1 'polypeptide(L)'
;MLETIAAGLSLVLTRPWLIALPLAIDLVTWLGLQLTATSLIDPIRRLMIDNGGADGPAAARELERLDERFRLNDTMAALTPSIFGGLPQETMLSVLLSVIAPPLTRGVDRTEMYGSWGNGLGSVRDPGNWLAVVAIATGLFVLATVLIVLFRVPIARAVRAETEPDPGFWRECIDGWARVVTLGLLFVGAGLLVVGPLVIGVGVLVLFGIDVAALVAIGLFVAGGMIALYTFFALDAIFMARLGPVASLRTSVGVVRKNLGPTARFALATIIMATGALQIWSTIVQNIPGIVIALVGNAVLGTGLSIASMMFFHDRFRLLDPSNARRIAPRASSR
;
A
#
# COMPACT_ATOMS: atom_id res chain seq x y z
N MET A 1 -4.48 -22.06 8.96
CA MET A 1 -3.72 -20.79 8.89
C MET A 1 -2.40 -21.02 8.18
N LEU A 2 -1.44 -21.76 8.77
CA LEU A 2 -0.22 -22.15 8.05
C LEU A 2 -0.54 -22.89 6.74
N GLU A 3 -1.52 -23.80 6.78
CA GLU A 3 -2.04 -24.46 5.58
C GLU A 3 -2.57 -23.49 4.53
N THR A 4 -3.26 -22.41 4.94
CA THR A 4 -3.80 -21.39 4.03
C THR A 4 -2.68 -20.58 3.38
N ILE A 5 -1.64 -20.24 4.15
CA ILE A 5 -0.44 -19.55 3.65
C ILE A 5 0.32 -20.47 2.68
N ALA A 6 0.54 -21.72 3.07
CA ALA A 6 1.19 -22.72 2.22
C ALA A 6 0.42 -22.93 0.92
N ALA A 7 -0.91 -23.06 0.97
CA ALA A 7 -1.75 -23.19 -0.21
C ALA A 7 -1.67 -21.94 -1.10
N GLY A 8 -1.61 -20.75 -0.52
CA GLY A 8 -1.42 -19.52 -1.27
C GLY A 8 -0.09 -19.48 -2.02
N LEU A 9 1.01 -19.84 -1.36
CA LEU A 9 2.33 -19.96 -1.97
C LEU A 9 2.36 -21.05 -3.04
N SER A 10 1.77 -22.22 -2.79
CA SER A 10 1.67 -23.30 -3.76
C SER A 10 0.91 -22.87 -5.02
N LEU A 11 -0.17 -22.10 -4.87
CA LEU A 11 -0.93 -21.61 -6.02
C LEU A 11 -0.07 -20.70 -6.91
N VAL A 12 0.76 -19.83 -6.32
CA VAL A 12 1.71 -19.00 -7.08
C VAL A 12 2.68 -19.87 -7.89
N LEU A 13 3.24 -20.92 -7.27
CA LEU A 13 4.18 -21.82 -7.94
C LEU A 13 3.52 -22.59 -9.08
N THR A 14 2.24 -22.96 -8.95
CA THR A 14 1.49 -23.62 -10.04
C THR A 14 1.03 -22.65 -11.13
N ARG A 15 0.98 -21.34 -10.84
CA ARG A 15 0.52 -20.29 -11.76
C ARG A 15 1.50 -19.11 -11.75
N PRO A 16 2.74 -19.30 -12.26
CA PRO A 16 3.80 -18.30 -12.14
C PRO A 16 3.47 -16.98 -12.82
N TRP A 17 2.59 -16.97 -13.83
CA TRP A 17 2.14 -15.75 -14.48
C TRP A 17 1.49 -14.73 -13.52
N LEU A 18 0.98 -15.17 -12.36
CA LEU A 18 0.43 -14.28 -11.32
C LEU A 18 1.48 -13.33 -10.73
N ILE A 19 2.77 -13.69 -10.79
CA ILE A 19 3.86 -12.82 -10.30
C ILE A 19 4.33 -11.82 -11.34
N ALA A 20 3.89 -11.92 -12.60
CA ALA A 20 4.43 -11.08 -13.68
C ALA A 20 4.20 -9.59 -13.42
N LEU A 21 3.00 -9.21 -12.96
CA LEU A 21 2.69 -7.81 -12.65
C LEU A 21 3.47 -7.27 -11.45
N PRO A 22 3.48 -7.88 -10.25
CA PRO A 22 4.29 -7.38 -9.14
C PRO A 22 5.78 -7.39 -9.48
N LEU A 23 6.28 -8.38 -10.21
CA LEU A 23 7.67 -8.40 -10.67
C LEU A 23 7.98 -7.22 -11.61
N ALA A 24 7.06 -6.90 -12.53
CA ALA A 24 7.22 -5.75 -13.43
C ALA A 24 7.18 -4.42 -12.66
N ILE A 25 6.28 -4.28 -11.69
CA ILE A 25 6.21 -3.11 -10.81
C ILE A 25 7.51 -2.98 -10.03
N ASP A 26 7.98 -4.05 -9.39
CA ASP A 26 9.23 -4.06 -8.63
C ASP A 26 10.43 -3.73 -9.52
N LEU A 27 10.46 -4.23 -10.76
CA LEU A 27 11.51 -3.89 -11.72
C LEU A 27 11.47 -2.41 -12.12
N VAL A 28 10.28 -1.85 -12.36
CA VAL A 28 10.10 -0.43 -12.72
C VAL A 28 10.47 0.49 -11.56
N THR A 29 10.05 0.16 -10.34
CA THR A 29 10.43 0.94 -9.14
C THR A 29 11.92 0.83 -8.87
N TRP A 30 12.51 -0.34 -9.12
CA TRP A 30 13.95 -0.54 -9.03
C TRP A 30 14.75 0.24 -10.10
N LEU A 31 14.24 0.35 -11.33
CA LEU A 31 14.90 1.05 -12.45
C LEU A 31 14.92 2.58 -12.33
N GLY A 32 14.31 3.18 -11.30
CA GLY A 32 14.62 4.56 -10.93
C GLY A 32 13.48 5.57 -11.01
N LEU A 33 12.22 5.17 -10.83
CA LEU A 33 11.17 6.11 -10.40
C LEU A 33 11.34 6.40 -8.91
N GLN A 34 12.32 7.24 -8.57
CA GLN A 34 12.51 7.74 -7.20
C GLN A 34 11.65 8.99 -7.01
N LEU A 35 10.51 8.85 -6.35
CA LEU A 35 9.80 10.01 -5.80
C LEU A 35 10.32 10.21 -4.38
N THR A 36 11.28 11.12 -4.20
CA THR A 36 11.80 11.43 -2.87
C THR A 36 10.75 12.22 -2.08
N ALA A 37 10.40 11.74 -0.88
CA ALA A 37 9.44 12.44 0.00
C ALA A 37 9.97 13.78 0.49
N THR A 38 11.30 13.99 0.43
CA THR A 38 12.00 15.22 0.81
C THR A 38 11.38 16.46 0.17
N SER A 39 10.98 16.39 -1.10
CA SER A 39 10.33 17.50 -1.81
C SER A 39 8.96 17.90 -1.22
N LEU A 40 8.26 16.97 -0.55
CA LEU A 40 6.98 17.22 0.12
C LEU A 40 7.14 17.57 1.60
N ILE A 41 8.19 17.06 2.26
CA ILE A 41 8.42 17.25 3.70
C ILE A 41 9.19 18.54 3.99
N ASP A 42 10.17 18.91 3.16
CA ASP A 42 10.95 20.14 3.32
C ASP A 42 10.10 21.41 3.46
N PRO A 43 9.03 21.61 2.66
CA PRO A 43 8.15 22.76 2.78
C PRO A 43 7.45 22.83 4.14
N ILE A 44 7.00 21.68 4.65
CA ILE A 44 6.35 21.57 5.95
C ILE A 44 7.37 21.82 7.07
N ARG A 45 8.59 21.27 6.93
CA ARG A 45 9.71 21.51 7.85
C ARG A 45 10.02 23.01 7.95
N ARG A 46 10.17 23.69 6.81
CA ARG A 46 10.39 25.15 6.76
C ARG A 46 9.24 25.91 7.40
N LEU A 47 7.99 25.52 7.12
CA LEU A 47 6.81 26.14 7.72
C LEU A 47 6.79 25.98 9.25
N MET A 48 7.25 24.84 9.78
CA MET A 48 7.39 24.60 11.22
C MET A 48 8.52 25.42 11.84
N ILE A 49 9.65 25.57 11.17
CA ILE A 49 10.74 26.45 11.64
C ILE A 49 10.27 27.91 11.66
N ASP A 50 9.59 28.35 10.60
CA ASP A 50 9.19 29.75 10.41
C ASP A 50 7.99 30.15 11.29
N ASN A 51 7.04 29.24 11.53
CA ASN A 51 5.76 29.57 12.18
C ASN A 51 5.40 28.68 13.38
N GLY A 52 6.21 27.68 13.72
CA GLY A 52 5.92 26.73 14.80
C GLY A 52 6.21 27.25 16.21
N GLY A 53 6.56 28.54 16.36
CA GLY A 53 6.84 29.15 17.67
C GLY A 53 8.05 28.52 18.36
N ALA A 54 8.01 28.44 19.69
CA ALA A 54 9.12 27.91 20.50
C ALA A 54 9.44 26.43 20.19
N ASP A 55 8.45 25.66 19.79
CA ASP A 55 8.58 24.22 19.51
C ASP A 55 8.81 23.91 18.02
N GLY A 56 8.79 24.93 17.15
CA GLY A 56 8.98 24.80 15.71
C GLY A 56 10.25 24.01 15.32
N PRO A 57 11.42 24.33 15.91
CA PRO A 57 12.65 23.56 15.68
C PRO A 57 12.58 22.11 16.16
N ALA A 58 11.82 21.81 17.21
CA ALA A 58 11.63 20.44 17.71
C ALA A 58 10.74 19.64 16.76
N ALA A 59 9.61 20.21 16.33
CA ALA A 59 8.71 19.60 15.34
C ALA A 59 9.40 19.38 13.98
N ALA A 60 10.22 20.34 13.54
CA ALA A 60 11.00 20.24 12.31
C ALA A 60 12.02 19.09 12.34
N ARG A 61 12.67 18.87 13.49
CA ARG A 61 13.56 17.71 13.68
C ARG A 61 12.81 16.39 13.68
N GLU A 62 11.59 16.35 14.20
CA GLU A 62 10.79 15.12 14.09
C GLU A 62 10.32 14.87 12.66
N LEU A 63 9.95 15.91 11.90
CA LEU A 63 9.67 15.81 10.47
C LEU A 63 10.89 15.34 9.68
N GLU A 64 12.09 15.78 10.04
CA GLU A 64 13.34 15.31 9.43
C GLU A 64 13.60 13.84 9.73
N ARG A 65 13.43 13.41 11.00
CA ARG A 65 13.48 11.98 11.35
C ARG A 65 12.37 11.19 10.68
N LEU A 66 11.24 11.81 10.37
CA LEU A 66 10.15 11.20 9.63
C LEU A 66 10.50 11.09 8.15
N ASP A 67 11.11 12.10 7.51
CA ASP A 67 11.61 12.02 6.13
C ASP A 67 12.66 10.91 5.96
N GLU A 68 13.59 10.81 6.92
CA GLU A 68 14.58 9.73 6.98
C GLU A 68 13.94 8.34 7.08
N ARG A 69 12.73 8.24 7.65
CA ARG A 69 12.00 6.99 7.89
C ARG A 69 10.86 6.70 6.92
N PHE A 70 10.34 7.73 6.24
CA PHE A 70 9.09 7.70 5.49
C PHE A 70 9.40 8.01 4.03
N ARG A 71 9.94 7.02 3.32
CA ARG A 71 10.18 7.15 1.89
C ARG A 71 8.83 6.93 1.20
N LEU A 72 8.46 7.70 0.18
CA LEU A 72 7.23 7.47 -0.60
C LEU A 72 7.17 6.03 -1.15
N ASN A 73 8.33 5.43 -1.38
CA ASN A 73 8.49 4.01 -1.67
C ASN A 73 7.93 3.10 -0.56
N ASP A 74 8.02 3.45 0.73
CA ASP A 74 7.42 2.69 1.85
C ASP A 74 5.88 2.74 1.83
N THR A 75 5.31 3.88 1.40
CA THR A 75 3.85 4.03 1.29
C THR A 75 3.32 3.29 0.06
N MET A 76 4.04 3.36 -1.06
CA MET A 76 3.76 2.51 -2.23
C MET A 76 3.92 1.02 -1.87
N ALA A 77 4.98 0.65 -1.14
CA ALA A 77 5.24 -0.69 -0.59
C ALA A 77 4.22 -1.18 0.46
N ALA A 78 3.48 -0.27 1.09
CA ALA A 78 2.37 -0.63 1.97
C ALA A 78 1.08 -0.93 1.17
N LEU A 79 0.96 -0.38 -0.05
CA LEU A 79 -0.21 -0.51 -0.92
C LEU A 79 -0.06 -1.58 -2.01
N THR A 80 1.17 -1.84 -2.46
CA THR A 80 1.59 -3.03 -3.22
C THR A 80 2.52 -3.85 -2.35
N PRO A 81 2.49 -5.20 -2.37
CA PRO A 81 3.45 -6.02 -1.62
C PRO A 81 4.85 -5.98 -2.27
N SER A 82 5.45 -4.78 -2.33
CA SER A 82 6.76 -4.46 -2.89
C SER A 82 7.69 -4.12 -1.74
N ILE A 83 8.61 -5.01 -1.38
CA ILE A 83 9.43 -4.87 -0.17
C ILE A 83 10.59 -3.84 -0.32
N PHE A 84 10.76 -3.19 -1.48
CA PHE A 84 11.88 -2.27 -1.76
C PHE A 84 11.78 -0.87 -1.13
N GLY A 85 10.82 -0.63 -0.23
CA GLY A 85 10.72 0.62 0.54
C GLY A 85 11.93 0.92 1.44
N GLY A 86 12.54 -0.13 2.02
CA GLY A 86 13.45 0.02 3.17
C GLY A 86 14.96 -0.12 2.93
N LEU A 87 15.46 -0.20 1.68
CA LEU A 87 16.91 -0.40 1.44
C LEU A 87 17.69 0.93 1.22
N PRO A 88 18.90 1.09 1.80
CA PRO A 88 19.78 2.22 1.51
C PRO A 88 20.21 2.22 0.04
N GLN A 89 19.72 3.18 -0.74
CA GLN A 89 19.82 3.18 -2.21
C GLN A 89 21.08 3.87 -2.77
N GLU A 90 21.82 4.60 -1.93
CA GLU A 90 23.04 5.34 -2.33
C GLU A 90 24.12 4.42 -2.94
N THR A 91 24.18 3.16 -2.51
CA THR A 91 25.27 2.23 -2.85
C THR A 91 24.96 1.33 -4.05
N MET A 92 23.70 1.19 -4.47
CA MET A 92 23.31 0.14 -5.43
C MET A 92 23.16 0.62 -6.88
N LEU A 93 22.61 1.82 -7.06
CA LEU A 93 22.43 2.40 -8.39
C LEU A 93 23.78 2.79 -9.02
N SER A 94 24.72 3.25 -8.19
CA SER A 94 26.10 3.60 -8.55
C SER A 94 26.92 2.39 -9.02
N VAL A 95 26.71 1.22 -8.41
CA VAL A 95 27.36 -0.05 -8.78
C VAL A 95 26.84 -0.63 -10.11
N LEU A 96 25.57 -0.43 -10.45
CA LEU A 96 25.01 -0.93 -11.71
C LEU A 96 25.20 0.04 -12.89
N LEU A 97 25.08 1.34 -12.65
CA LEU A 97 25.32 2.36 -13.69
C LEU A 97 26.80 2.41 -14.10
N SER A 98 27.72 2.13 -13.19
CA SER A 98 29.15 2.00 -13.52
C SER A 98 29.46 0.80 -14.42
N VAL A 99 28.59 -0.22 -14.45
CA VAL A 99 28.80 -1.45 -15.23
C VAL A 99 28.01 -1.44 -16.55
N ILE A 100 26.79 -0.88 -16.59
CA ILE A 100 25.86 -1.07 -17.73
C ILE A 100 25.72 0.18 -18.63
N ALA A 101 25.88 1.41 -18.11
CA ALA A 101 25.60 2.62 -18.91
C ALA A 101 26.49 3.84 -18.63
N PRO A 102 27.79 3.81 -18.98
CA PRO A 102 28.64 5.02 -18.95
C PRO A 102 28.17 6.20 -19.83
N PRO A 103 27.51 6.04 -21.02
CA PRO A 103 27.22 7.19 -21.89
C PRO A 103 25.80 7.76 -21.82
N LEU A 104 24.77 7.02 -21.40
CA LEU A 104 23.36 7.43 -21.60
C LEU A 104 22.79 8.35 -20.51
N THR A 105 23.54 8.60 -19.43
CA THR A 105 23.08 9.44 -18.30
C THR A 105 24.03 10.60 -17.99
N ARG A 106 25.11 10.76 -18.76
CA ARG A 106 25.98 11.95 -18.67
C ARG A 106 25.22 13.17 -19.17
N GLY A 107 24.86 14.06 -18.26
CA GLY A 107 24.29 15.38 -18.57
C GLY A 107 22.87 15.62 -18.05
N VAL A 108 22.19 14.62 -17.49
CA VAL A 108 20.94 14.85 -16.74
C VAL A 108 21.31 14.94 -15.27
N ASP A 109 21.39 16.18 -14.77
CA ASP A 109 21.53 16.43 -13.34
C ASP A 109 20.20 16.08 -12.64
N ARG A 110 20.14 14.86 -12.13
CA ARG A 110 18.93 14.33 -11.46
C ARG A 110 18.61 15.12 -10.20
N THR A 111 19.63 15.64 -9.53
CA THR A 111 19.49 16.52 -8.35
C THR A 111 18.77 17.82 -8.69
N GLU A 112 19.05 18.43 -9.85
CA GLU A 112 18.30 19.60 -10.34
C GLU A 112 16.87 19.25 -10.75
N MET A 113 16.66 18.08 -11.37
CA MET A 113 15.32 17.62 -11.76
C MET A 113 14.41 17.47 -10.53
N TYR A 114 14.88 16.85 -9.45
CA TYR A 114 14.13 16.74 -8.19
C TYR A 114 14.04 18.06 -7.40
N GLY A 115 15.07 18.91 -7.50
CA GLY A 115 15.04 20.27 -6.92
C GLY A 115 13.92 21.14 -7.51
N SER A 116 13.65 21.01 -8.82
CA SER A 116 12.54 21.73 -9.47
C SER A 116 11.16 21.27 -8.97
N TRP A 117 11.00 19.98 -8.64
CA TRP A 117 9.76 19.45 -8.05
C TRP A 117 9.58 19.94 -6.61
N GLY A 118 10.66 19.99 -5.82
CA GLY A 118 10.63 20.52 -4.44
C GLY A 118 10.33 22.02 -4.38
N ASN A 119 10.85 22.81 -5.31
CA ASN A 119 10.53 24.24 -5.39
C ASN A 119 9.10 24.50 -5.89
N GLY A 120 8.58 23.68 -6.82
CA GLY A 120 7.22 23.77 -7.34
C GLY A 120 6.14 23.26 -6.37
N LEU A 121 6.41 22.18 -5.62
CA LEU A 121 5.51 21.64 -4.59
C LEU A 121 5.65 22.39 -3.25
N GLY A 122 6.76 23.10 -3.04
CA GLY A 122 7.16 23.64 -1.75
C GLY A 122 6.77 25.07 -1.42
N SER A 123 6.21 25.83 -2.36
CA SER A 123 5.48 27.04 -1.98
C SER A 123 4.05 26.67 -1.55
N VAL A 124 3.92 26.00 -0.41
CA VAL A 124 2.61 25.69 0.23
C VAL A 124 1.79 26.97 0.46
N ARG A 125 2.45 28.14 0.46
CA ARG A 125 1.84 29.47 0.55
C ARG A 125 1.33 30.04 -0.79
N ASP A 126 1.67 29.46 -1.94
CA ASP A 126 1.22 29.93 -3.25
C ASP A 126 0.00 29.10 -3.72
N PRO A 127 -1.22 29.67 -3.72
CA PRO A 127 -2.43 28.98 -4.15
C PRO A 127 -2.32 28.36 -5.56
N GLY A 128 -1.46 28.91 -6.43
CA GLY A 128 -1.26 28.40 -7.80
C GLY A 128 -0.66 27.00 -7.86
N ASN A 129 0.14 26.60 -6.87
CA ASN A 129 0.84 25.31 -6.87
C ASN A 129 0.03 24.17 -6.24
N TRP A 130 -1.04 24.49 -5.50
CA TRP A 130 -1.95 23.49 -4.92
C TRP A 130 -2.66 22.67 -5.99
N LEU A 131 -2.99 23.29 -7.14
CA LEU A 131 -3.60 22.55 -8.24
C LEU A 131 -2.66 21.46 -8.77
N ALA A 132 -1.36 21.75 -8.87
CA ALA A 132 -0.35 20.78 -9.29
C ALA A 132 -0.19 19.65 -8.27
N VAL A 133 -0.13 19.97 -6.97
CA VAL A 133 -0.07 18.97 -5.89
C VAL A 133 -1.28 18.04 -5.94
N VAL A 134 -2.49 18.60 -6.02
CA VAL A 134 -3.74 17.83 -6.08
C VAL A 134 -3.82 17.00 -7.36
N ALA A 135 -3.40 17.55 -8.50
CA ALA A 135 -3.39 16.83 -9.77
C ALA A 135 -2.42 15.63 -9.72
N ILE A 136 -1.21 15.80 -9.19
CA ILE A 136 -0.23 14.73 -9.04
C ILE A 136 -0.75 13.68 -8.05
N ALA A 137 -1.24 14.09 -6.87
CA ALA A 137 -1.78 13.17 -5.87
C ALA A 137 -2.96 12.36 -6.44
N THR A 138 -3.85 13.02 -7.19
CA THR A 138 -4.98 12.36 -7.86
C THR A 138 -4.50 11.39 -8.92
N GLY A 139 -3.53 11.78 -9.75
CA GLY A 139 -2.93 10.93 -10.77
C GLY A 139 -2.28 9.67 -10.18
N LEU A 140 -1.51 9.84 -9.10
CA LEU A 140 -0.90 8.73 -8.36
C LEU A 140 -1.95 7.82 -7.70
N PHE A 141 -3.00 8.38 -7.12
CA PHE A 141 -4.12 7.61 -6.56
C PHE A 141 -4.84 6.79 -7.63
N VAL A 142 -5.14 7.38 -8.78
CA VAL A 142 -5.75 6.67 -9.92
C VAL A 142 -4.83 5.55 -10.41
N LEU A 143 -3.54 5.84 -10.61
CA LEU A 143 -2.57 4.83 -11.02
C LEU A 143 -2.48 3.67 -10.04
N ALA A 144 -2.35 3.96 -8.74
CA ALA A 144 -2.27 2.95 -7.69
C ALA A 144 -3.52 2.05 -7.66
N THR A 145 -4.72 2.64 -7.74
CA THR A 145 -5.97 1.88 -7.75
C THR A 145 -6.13 1.02 -9.01
N VAL A 146 -5.66 1.48 -10.18
CA VAL A 146 -5.60 0.67 -11.40
C VAL A 146 -4.67 -0.52 -11.22
N LEU A 147 -3.45 -0.30 -10.71
CA LEU A 147 -2.48 -1.38 -10.47
C LEU A 147 -3.01 -2.42 -9.47
N ILE A 148 -3.66 -1.97 -8.39
CA ILE A 148 -4.30 -2.87 -7.41
C ILE A 148 -5.31 -3.77 -8.10
N VAL A 149 -6.16 -3.24 -8.97
CA VAL A 149 -7.20 -4.01 -9.64
C VAL A 149 -6.61 -4.99 -10.65
N LEU A 150 -5.67 -4.53 -11.48
CA LEU A 150 -4.97 -5.37 -12.45
C LEU A 150 -4.21 -6.52 -11.77
N PHE A 151 -3.77 -6.33 -10.52
CA PHE A 151 -3.15 -7.37 -9.70
C PHE A 151 -4.18 -8.29 -9.04
N ARG A 152 -5.22 -7.73 -8.41
CA ARG A 152 -6.15 -8.48 -7.57
C ARG A 152 -7.18 -9.26 -8.37
N VAL A 153 -7.63 -8.78 -9.53
CA VAL A 153 -8.63 -9.49 -10.34
C VAL A 153 -8.11 -10.85 -10.84
N PRO A 154 -6.94 -10.96 -11.49
CA PRO A 154 -6.43 -12.26 -11.93
C PRO A 154 -6.19 -13.24 -10.78
N ILE A 155 -5.73 -12.74 -9.63
CA ILE A 155 -5.58 -13.54 -8.41
C ILE A 155 -6.94 -14.06 -7.92
N ALA A 156 -7.95 -13.19 -7.83
CA ALA A 156 -9.27 -13.59 -7.37
C ALA A 156 -9.90 -14.64 -8.30
N ARG A 157 -9.76 -14.47 -9.62
CA ARG A 157 -10.17 -15.49 -10.61
C ARG A 157 -9.42 -16.80 -10.42
N ALA A 158 -8.12 -16.72 -10.15
CA ALA A 158 -7.30 -17.89 -9.90
C ALA A 158 -7.76 -18.67 -8.65
N VAL A 159 -8.08 -17.97 -7.56
CA VAL A 159 -8.61 -18.54 -6.31
C VAL A 159 -10.02 -19.12 -6.50
N ARG A 160 -10.85 -18.50 -7.34
CA ARG A 160 -12.18 -19.03 -7.70
C ARG A 160 -12.15 -20.20 -8.70
N ALA A 161 -10.95 -20.62 -9.13
CA ALA A 161 -10.75 -21.65 -10.14
C ALA A 161 -11.41 -21.34 -11.50
N GLU A 162 -11.54 -20.06 -11.84
CA GLU A 162 -11.99 -19.62 -13.16
C GLU A 162 -10.83 -19.72 -14.16
N THR A 163 -10.78 -20.79 -14.96
CA THR A 163 -9.68 -21.07 -15.90
C THR A 163 -9.94 -20.62 -17.34
N GLU A 164 -11.17 -20.25 -17.68
CA GLU A 164 -11.52 -19.93 -19.06
C GLU A 164 -11.30 -18.43 -19.38
N PRO A 165 -10.76 -18.10 -20.58
CA PRO A 165 -10.72 -16.74 -21.10
C PRO A 165 -12.14 -16.18 -21.16
N ASP A 166 -12.48 -15.32 -20.20
CA ASP A 166 -13.80 -14.71 -20.13
C ASP A 166 -13.75 -13.30 -20.74
N PRO A 167 -14.57 -13.00 -21.77
CA PRO A 167 -14.69 -11.64 -22.29
C PRO A 167 -15.10 -10.62 -21.20
N GLY A 168 -15.69 -11.08 -20.09
CA GLY A 168 -16.01 -10.27 -18.92
C GLY A 168 -14.80 -9.78 -18.10
N PHE A 169 -13.56 -10.18 -18.40
CA PHE A 169 -12.37 -9.78 -17.63
C PHE A 169 -12.25 -8.26 -17.47
N TRP A 170 -12.34 -7.51 -18.58
CA TRP A 170 -12.20 -6.06 -18.55
C TRP A 170 -13.33 -5.38 -17.80
N ARG A 171 -14.55 -5.90 -17.89
CA ARG A 171 -15.68 -5.40 -17.13
C ARG A 171 -15.48 -5.64 -15.63
N GLU A 172 -14.97 -6.81 -15.24
CA GLU A 172 -14.63 -7.09 -13.84
C GLU A 172 -13.52 -6.16 -13.32
N CYS A 173 -12.52 -5.84 -14.15
CA CYS A 173 -11.52 -4.83 -13.82
C CYS A 173 -12.15 -3.44 -13.63
N ILE A 174 -12.99 -2.98 -14.55
CA ILE A 174 -13.62 -1.65 -14.45
C ILE A 174 -14.55 -1.57 -13.22
N ASP A 175 -15.40 -2.59 -13.02
CA ASP A 175 -16.30 -2.67 -11.87
C ASP A 175 -15.52 -2.74 -10.56
N GLY A 176 -14.44 -3.53 -10.53
CA GLY A 176 -13.53 -3.61 -9.39
C GLY A 176 -12.85 -2.27 -9.09
N TRP A 177 -12.36 -1.59 -10.12
CA TRP A 177 -11.70 -0.28 -10.00
C TRP A 177 -12.65 0.79 -9.46
N ALA A 178 -13.86 0.92 -10.00
CA ALA A 178 -14.85 1.85 -9.50
C ALA A 178 -15.15 1.62 -8.01
N ARG A 179 -15.20 0.36 -7.56
CA ARG A 179 -15.44 0.01 -6.14
C ARG A 179 -14.24 0.35 -5.26
N VAL A 180 -13.02 0.09 -5.72
CA VAL A 180 -11.79 0.44 -4.98
C VAL A 180 -11.64 1.96 -4.87
N VAL A 181 -11.87 2.70 -5.96
CA VAL A 181 -11.86 4.18 -5.95
C VAL A 181 -12.91 4.71 -4.98
N THR A 182 -14.15 4.23 -5.06
CA THR A 182 -15.22 4.66 -4.16
C THR A 182 -14.89 4.34 -2.70
N LEU A 183 -14.29 3.17 -2.43
CA LEU A 183 -13.84 2.81 -1.09
C LEU A 183 -12.72 3.76 -0.60
N GLY A 184 -11.73 4.06 -1.45
CA GLY A 184 -10.66 4.98 -1.14
C GLY A 184 -11.17 6.39 -0.85
N LEU A 185 -12.08 6.91 -1.69
CA LEU A 185 -12.74 8.20 -1.47
C LEU A 185 -13.54 8.21 -0.16
N LEU A 186 -14.19 7.11 0.20
CA LEU A 186 -14.89 6.98 1.49
C LEU A 186 -13.91 7.05 2.67
N PHE A 187 -12.74 6.41 2.59
CA PHE A 187 -11.72 6.53 3.62
C PHE A 187 -11.12 7.94 3.70
N VAL A 188 -10.84 8.59 2.57
CA VAL A 188 -10.37 9.98 2.55
C VAL A 188 -11.40 10.90 3.17
N GLY A 189 -12.67 10.78 2.78
CA GLY A 189 -13.76 11.59 3.34
C GLY A 189 -13.96 11.36 4.84
N ALA A 190 -13.97 10.10 5.29
CA ALA A 190 -14.08 9.76 6.70
C ALA A 190 -12.85 10.25 7.50
N GLY A 191 -11.65 10.10 6.94
CA GLY A 191 -10.41 10.58 7.52
C GLY A 191 -10.42 12.10 7.71
N LEU A 192 -10.81 12.86 6.69
CA LEU A 192 -10.95 14.32 6.78
C LEU A 192 -11.98 14.74 7.84
N LEU A 193 -13.11 14.03 7.93
CA LEU A 193 -14.17 14.32 8.90
C LEU A 193 -13.74 14.03 10.35
N VAL A 194 -12.89 13.04 10.58
CA VAL A 194 -12.40 12.68 11.92
C VAL A 194 -11.15 13.46 12.30
N VAL A 195 -10.15 13.48 11.42
CA VAL A 195 -8.83 14.09 11.69
C VAL A 195 -8.91 15.61 11.63
N GLY A 196 -9.73 16.19 10.75
CA GLY A 196 -9.85 17.65 10.61
C GLY A 196 -10.26 18.34 11.91
N PRO A 197 -11.41 17.99 12.52
CA PRO A 197 -11.83 18.55 13.80
C PRO A 197 -10.85 18.25 14.94
N LEU A 198 -10.22 17.07 14.92
CA LEU A 198 -9.23 16.69 15.92
C LEU A 198 -7.99 17.59 15.86
N VAL A 199 -7.45 17.87 14.66
CA VAL A 199 -6.31 18.77 14.48
C VAL A 199 -6.65 20.19 14.92
N ILE A 200 -7.84 20.68 14.58
CA ILE A 200 -8.32 21.99 15.04
C ILE A 200 -8.41 22.02 16.56
N GLY A 201 -9.01 21.00 17.18
CA GLY A 201 -9.14 20.88 18.63
C GLY A 201 -7.79 20.85 19.35
N VAL A 202 -6.83 20.08 18.83
CA VAL A 202 -5.45 20.05 19.35
C VAL A 202 -4.79 21.42 19.21
N GLY A 203 -4.93 22.07 18.06
CA GLY A 203 -4.40 23.42 17.85
C GLY A 203 -4.94 24.43 18.86
N VAL A 204 -6.23 24.37 19.18
CA VAL A 204 -6.85 25.22 20.21
C VAL A 204 -6.28 24.92 21.60
N LEU A 205 -6.12 23.65 21.97
CA LEU A 205 -5.56 23.27 23.28
C LEU A 205 -4.12 23.73 23.48
N VAL A 206 -3.30 23.67 22.41
CA VAL A 206 -1.93 24.17 22.42
C VAL A 206 -1.88 25.67 22.68
N LEU A 207 -2.84 26.45 22.16
CA LEU A 207 -2.93 27.90 22.47
C LEU A 207 -3.17 28.20 23.95
N PHE A 208 -3.73 27.25 24.71
CA PHE A 208 -3.90 27.34 26.16
C PHE A 208 -2.71 26.75 26.95
N GLY A 209 -1.63 26.35 26.27
CA GLY A 209 -0.46 25.73 26.90
C GLY A 209 -0.68 24.29 27.34
N ILE A 210 -1.71 23.60 26.82
CA ILE A 210 -1.98 22.19 27.12
C ILE A 210 -1.42 21.33 26.00
N ASP A 211 -0.34 20.58 26.29
CA ASP A 211 0.18 19.59 25.36
C ASP A 211 -0.58 18.26 25.49
N VAL A 212 -1.37 17.95 24.46
CA VAL A 212 -2.10 16.67 24.32
C VAL A 212 -1.59 15.84 23.14
N ALA A 213 -0.49 16.24 22.49
CA ALA A 213 -0.04 15.64 21.25
C ALA A 213 0.23 14.13 21.40
N ALA A 214 0.91 13.74 22.48
CA ALA A 214 1.19 12.34 22.77
C ALA A 214 -0.08 11.49 22.99
N LEU A 215 -1.06 12.02 23.73
CA LEU A 215 -2.32 11.32 23.98
C LEU A 215 -3.13 11.13 22.70
N VAL A 216 -3.18 12.17 21.86
CA VAL A 216 -3.85 12.13 20.56
C VAL A 216 -3.15 11.17 19.61
N ALA A 217 -1.82 11.17 19.57
CA ALA A 217 -1.05 10.23 18.76
C ALA A 217 -1.31 8.76 19.16
N ILE A 218 -1.32 8.45 20.47
CA ILE A 218 -1.67 7.11 20.98
C ILE A 218 -3.11 6.76 20.62
N GLY A 219 -4.05 7.68 20.79
CA GLY A 219 -5.45 7.48 20.44
C GLY A 219 -5.65 7.18 18.95
N LEU A 220 -5.00 7.95 18.08
CA LEU A 220 -5.00 7.75 16.63
C LEU A 220 -4.32 6.43 16.24
N PHE A 221 -3.23 6.04 16.90
CA PHE A 221 -2.57 4.77 16.66
C PHE A 221 -3.48 3.59 17.01
N VAL A 222 -4.11 3.61 18.19
CA VAL A 222 -5.04 2.55 18.61
C VAL A 222 -6.28 2.50 17.71
N ALA A 223 -6.89 3.65 17.44
CA ALA A 223 -8.07 3.74 16.57
C ALA A 223 -7.72 3.31 15.13
N GLY A 224 -6.61 3.79 14.59
CA GLY A 224 -6.11 3.44 13.26
C GLY A 224 -5.79 1.96 13.14
N GLY A 225 -5.11 1.37 14.12
CA GLY A 225 -4.84 -0.07 14.16
C GLY A 225 -6.12 -0.91 14.22
N MET A 226 -7.11 -0.48 15.00
CA MET A 226 -8.42 -1.13 15.05
C MET A 226 -9.18 -1.02 13.73
N ILE A 227 -9.21 0.17 13.11
CA ILE A 227 -9.80 0.36 11.79
C ILE A 227 -9.11 -0.54 10.77
N ALA A 228 -7.78 -0.51 10.71
CA ALA A 228 -6.98 -1.34 9.81
C ALA A 228 -7.28 -2.83 9.96
N LEU A 229 -7.37 -3.33 11.20
CA LEU A 229 -7.75 -4.72 11.48
C LEU A 229 -9.16 -5.04 10.98
N TYR A 230 -10.13 -4.16 11.24
CA TYR A 230 -11.53 -4.36 10.83
C TYR A 230 -11.77 -4.20 9.34
N THR A 231 -10.91 -3.48 8.63
CA THR A 231 -10.99 -3.25 7.18
C THR A 231 -10.00 -4.11 6.39
N PHE A 232 -9.23 -4.97 7.08
CA PHE A 232 -8.18 -5.81 6.49
C PHE A 232 -8.70 -6.64 5.30
N PHE A 233 -9.92 -7.16 5.39
CA PHE A 233 -10.56 -7.96 4.33
C PHE A 233 -11.51 -7.17 3.42
N ALA A 234 -11.55 -5.83 3.49
CA ALA A 234 -12.49 -5.04 2.70
C ALA A 234 -12.21 -5.16 1.18
N LEU A 235 -10.93 -5.17 0.79
CA LEU A 235 -10.53 -5.41 -0.60
C LEU A 235 -10.83 -6.86 -1.02
N ASP A 236 -10.56 -7.84 -0.16
CA ASP A 236 -10.84 -9.24 -0.44
C ASP A 236 -12.35 -9.48 -0.66
N ALA A 237 -13.21 -8.82 0.12
CA ALA A 237 -14.66 -8.83 -0.10
C ALA A 237 -15.10 -8.23 -1.45
N ILE A 238 -14.43 -7.16 -1.92
CA ILE A 238 -14.73 -6.56 -3.23
C ILE A 238 -14.41 -7.55 -4.34
N PHE A 239 -13.23 -8.17 -4.31
CA PHE A 239 -12.79 -9.04 -5.40
C PHE A 239 -13.37 -10.45 -5.31
N MET A 240 -13.42 -11.07 -4.13
CA MET A 240 -13.90 -12.45 -3.96
C MET A 240 -15.42 -12.56 -4.00
N ALA A 241 -16.13 -11.68 -3.29
CA ALA A 241 -17.58 -11.74 -3.15
C ALA A 241 -18.32 -10.75 -4.07
N ARG A 242 -17.58 -9.98 -4.90
CA ARG A 242 -18.14 -8.97 -5.82
C ARG A 242 -19.09 -8.00 -5.10
N LEU A 243 -18.79 -7.64 -3.85
CA LEU A 243 -19.59 -6.71 -3.06
C LEU A 243 -19.28 -5.24 -3.40
N GLY A 244 -20.26 -4.36 -3.19
CA GLY A 244 -20.06 -2.91 -3.25
C GLY A 244 -19.25 -2.37 -2.05
N PRO A 245 -18.77 -1.11 -2.10
CA PRO A 245 -17.80 -0.56 -1.13
C PRO A 245 -18.28 -0.58 0.34
N VAL A 246 -19.53 -0.17 0.59
CA VAL A 246 -20.08 -0.15 1.95
C VAL A 246 -20.38 -1.57 2.44
N ALA A 247 -20.88 -2.42 1.54
CA ALA A 247 -21.17 -3.82 1.86
C ALA A 247 -19.88 -4.60 2.15
N SER A 248 -18.78 -4.32 1.44
CA SER A 248 -17.48 -4.97 1.68
C SER A 248 -16.92 -4.61 3.05
N LEU A 249 -17.04 -3.36 3.49
CA LEU A 249 -16.67 -2.93 4.84
C LEU A 249 -17.51 -3.63 5.91
N ARG A 250 -18.84 -3.66 5.77
CA ARG A 250 -19.72 -4.33 6.74
C ARG A 250 -19.42 -5.82 6.84
N THR A 251 -19.19 -6.47 5.69
CA THR A 251 -18.82 -7.88 5.64
C THR A 251 -17.46 -8.14 6.26
N SER A 252 -16.46 -7.29 5.97
CA SER A 252 -15.13 -7.38 6.57
C SER A 252 -15.21 -7.28 8.10
N VAL A 253 -15.93 -6.28 8.63
CA VAL A 253 -16.20 -6.14 10.06
C VAL A 253 -16.90 -7.38 10.62
N GLY A 254 -17.90 -7.92 9.91
CA GLY A 254 -18.59 -9.14 10.30
C GLY A 254 -17.66 -10.36 10.42
N VAL A 255 -16.75 -10.55 9.44
CA VAL A 255 -15.74 -11.61 9.44
C VAL A 255 -14.79 -11.46 10.62
N VAL A 256 -14.23 -10.27 10.80
CA VAL A 256 -13.25 -10.01 11.87
C VAL A 256 -13.91 -10.16 13.24
N ARG A 257 -15.11 -9.60 13.46
CA ARG A 257 -15.80 -9.69 14.76
C ARG A 257 -16.10 -11.13 15.18
N LYS A 258 -16.60 -11.97 14.26
CA LYS A 258 -16.89 -13.37 14.58
C LYS A 258 -15.64 -14.25 14.67
N ASN A 259 -14.51 -13.82 14.10
CA ASN A 259 -13.28 -14.60 14.03
C ASN A 259 -12.05 -13.79 14.46
N LEU A 260 -12.16 -13.00 15.54
CA LEU A 260 -11.12 -12.04 15.92
C LEU A 260 -9.77 -12.72 16.17
N GLY A 261 -9.76 -13.79 16.97
CA GLY A 261 -8.53 -14.53 17.29
C GLY A 261 -7.85 -15.15 16.06
N PRO A 262 -8.55 -15.93 15.21
CA PRO A 262 -7.99 -16.43 13.96
C PRO A 262 -7.53 -15.32 13.00
N THR A 263 -8.31 -14.24 12.87
CA THR A 263 -7.98 -13.10 11.99
C THR A 263 -6.72 -12.39 12.47
N ALA A 264 -6.63 -12.07 13.77
CA ALA A 264 -5.48 -11.41 14.36
C ALA A 264 -4.21 -12.26 14.21
N ARG A 265 -4.29 -13.58 14.41
CA ARG A 265 -3.16 -14.49 14.18
C ARG A 265 -2.75 -14.53 12.72
N PHE A 266 -3.71 -14.61 11.80
CA PHE A 266 -3.45 -14.57 10.36
C PHE A 266 -2.72 -13.28 9.97
N ALA A 267 -3.29 -12.12 10.33
CA ALA A 267 -2.71 -10.81 10.06
C ALA A 267 -1.31 -10.68 10.68
N LEU A 268 -1.12 -11.11 11.93
CA LEU A 268 0.16 -11.07 12.61
C LEU A 268 1.22 -11.92 11.90
N ALA A 269 0.90 -13.14 11.46
CA ALA A 269 1.88 -13.92 10.71
C ALA A 269 2.15 -13.35 9.32
N THR A 270 1.14 -12.80 8.63
CA THR A 270 1.37 -12.09 7.36
C THR A 270 2.34 -10.93 7.57
N ILE A 271 2.18 -10.16 8.64
CA ILE A 271 3.10 -9.07 9.02
C ILE A 271 4.49 -9.63 9.32
N ILE A 272 4.61 -10.64 10.20
CA ILE A 272 5.90 -11.24 10.58
C ILE A 272 6.61 -11.84 9.36
N MET A 273 5.89 -12.47 8.44
CA MET A 273 6.46 -13.02 7.21
C MET A 273 6.92 -11.92 6.28
N ALA A 274 6.13 -10.85 6.10
CA ALA A 274 6.51 -9.73 5.26
C ALA A 274 7.74 -8.98 5.81
N THR A 275 7.78 -8.70 7.12
CA THR A 275 8.90 -8.02 7.77
C THR A 275 10.14 -8.92 7.87
N GLY A 276 9.96 -10.20 8.19
CA GLY A 276 11.05 -11.19 8.21
C GLY A 276 11.67 -11.37 6.83
N ALA A 277 10.87 -11.38 5.77
CA ALA A 277 11.36 -11.44 4.39
C ALA A 277 12.20 -10.21 4.04
N LEU A 278 11.79 -9.00 4.43
CA LEU A 278 12.57 -7.77 4.23
C LEU A 278 13.98 -7.87 4.84
N GLN A 279 14.10 -8.40 6.05
CA GLN A 279 15.39 -8.63 6.70
C GLN A 279 16.28 -9.55 5.86
N ILE A 280 15.72 -10.66 5.36
CA ILE A 280 16.43 -11.64 4.53
C ILE A 280 16.89 -11.00 3.21
N TRP A 281 16.01 -10.26 2.54
CA TRP A 281 16.34 -9.60 1.27
C TRP A 281 17.47 -8.59 1.44
N SER A 282 17.50 -7.83 2.54
CA SER A 282 18.57 -6.85 2.79
C SER A 282 19.98 -7.45 2.82
N THR A 283 20.09 -8.71 3.25
CA THR A 283 21.37 -9.42 3.29
C THR A 283 21.73 -10.00 1.92
N ILE A 284 20.75 -10.51 1.20
CA ILE A 284 20.96 -11.17 -0.10
C ILE A 284 21.29 -10.17 -1.21
N VAL A 285 20.69 -8.97 -1.15
CA VAL A 285 20.81 -7.92 -2.17
C VAL A 285 22.23 -7.35 -2.31
N GLN A 286 23.19 -7.74 -1.45
CA GLN A 286 24.60 -7.33 -1.55
C GLN A 286 25.30 -7.73 -2.88
N ASN A 287 24.72 -8.65 -3.66
CA ASN A 287 25.25 -9.09 -4.95
C ASN A 287 24.17 -9.08 -6.04
N ILE A 288 24.56 -8.91 -7.31
CA ILE A 288 23.63 -8.87 -8.47
C ILE A 288 22.69 -10.10 -8.54
N PRO A 289 23.17 -11.35 -8.41
CA PRO A 289 22.27 -12.51 -8.40
C PRO A 289 21.28 -12.48 -7.23
N GLY A 290 21.70 -11.91 -6.10
CA GLY A 290 20.85 -11.73 -4.94
C GLY A 290 19.71 -10.75 -5.17
N ILE A 291 19.91 -9.72 -5.99
CA ILE A 291 18.83 -8.80 -6.39
C ILE A 291 17.73 -9.54 -7.14
N VAL A 292 18.09 -10.37 -8.11
CA VAL A 292 17.11 -11.16 -8.89
C VAL A 292 16.35 -12.13 -7.98
N ILE A 293 17.06 -12.80 -7.08
CA ILE A 293 16.45 -13.70 -6.08
C ILE A 293 15.50 -12.94 -5.17
N ALA A 294 15.88 -11.76 -4.68
CA ALA A 294 15.04 -10.93 -3.84
C ALA A 294 13.80 -10.42 -4.59
N LEU A 295 13.94 -10.02 -5.85
CA LEU A 295 12.83 -9.55 -6.71
C LEU A 295 11.80 -10.66 -6.93
N VAL A 296 12.25 -11.84 -7.36
CA VAL A 296 11.38 -13.00 -7.60
C VAL A 296 10.79 -13.52 -6.29
N GLY A 297 11.62 -13.64 -5.25
CA GLY A 297 11.20 -14.08 -3.92
C GLY A 297 10.15 -13.16 -3.31
N ASN A 298 10.32 -11.85 -3.47
CA ASN A 298 9.34 -10.85 -3.04
C ASN A 298 8.02 -11.01 -3.81
N ALA A 299 8.07 -11.04 -5.14
CA ALA A 299 6.88 -11.18 -5.96
C ALA A 299 6.11 -12.47 -5.63
N VAL A 300 6.81 -13.58 -5.40
CA VAL A 300 6.21 -14.86 -4.98
C VAL A 300 5.57 -14.75 -3.60
N LEU A 301 6.28 -14.21 -2.61
CA LEU A 301 5.80 -14.09 -1.24
C LEU A 301 4.60 -13.13 -1.14
N GLY A 302 4.69 -11.96 -1.77
CA GLY A 302 3.63 -10.96 -1.80
C GLY A 302 2.36 -11.47 -2.48
N THR A 303 2.50 -12.12 -3.64
CA THR A 303 1.38 -12.75 -4.35
C THR A 303 0.77 -13.89 -3.52
N GLY A 304 1.60 -14.75 -2.92
CA GLY A 304 1.16 -15.89 -2.12
C GLY A 304 0.41 -15.47 -0.86
N LEU A 305 0.88 -14.44 -0.15
CA LEU A 305 0.19 -13.86 0.99
C LEU A 305 -1.14 -13.21 0.59
N SER A 306 -1.20 -12.53 -0.57
CA SER A 306 -2.46 -11.97 -1.06
C SER A 306 -3.47 -13.06 -1.41
N ILE A 307 -3.04 -14.16 -2.04
CA ILE A 307 -3.88 -15.34 -2.30
C ILE A 307 -4.36 -15.95 -0.99
N ALA A 308 -3.45 -16.16 -0.03
CA ALA A 308 -3.78 -16.72 1.27
C ALA A 308 -4.83 -15.88 2.01
N SER A 309 -4.75 -14.55 1.93
CA SER A 309 -5.75 -13.64 2.50
C SER A 309 -7.12 -13.84 1.87
N MET A 310 -7.18 -13.93 0.53
CA MET A 310 -8.43 -14.19 -0.18
C MET A 310 -9.03 -15.56 0.17
N MET A 311 -8.20 -16.61 0.27
CA MET A 311 -8.64 -17.95 0.69
C MET A 311 -9.17 -17.94 2.13
N PHE A 312 -8.43 -17.32 3.05
CA PHE A 312 -8.85 -17.18 4.44
C PHE A 312 -10.17 -16.42 4.55
N PHE A 313 -10.31 -15.30 3.84
CA PHE A 313 -11.54 -14.53 3.79
C PHE A 313 -12.70 -15.37 3.25
N HIS A 314 -12.49 -16.07 2.13
CA HIS A 314 -13.52 -16.88 1.47
C HIS A 314 -14.07 -17.98 2.37
N ASP A 315 -13.18 -18.71 3.06
CA ASP A 315 -13.57 -19.76 4.01
C ASP A 315 -14.44 -19.20 5.14
N ARG A 316 -14.07 -18.02 5.68
CA ARG A 316 -14.81 -17.39 6.78
C ARG A 316 -16.10 -16.70 6.32
N PHE A 317 -16.10 -16.14 5.12
CA PHE A 317 -17.28 -15.53 4.52
C PHE A 317 -18.39 -16.57 4.29
N ARG A 318 -18.03 -17.78 3.82
CA ARG A 318 -18.98 -18.89 3.64
C ARG A 318 -19.70 -19.30 4.93
N LEU A 319 -19.03 -19.17 6.08
CA LEU A 319 -19.63 -19.45 7.38
C LEU A 319 -20.61 -18.36 7.84
N LEU A 320 -20.46 -17.13 7.33
CA LEU A 320 -21.30 -15.99 7.70
C LEU A 320 -22.55 -15.86 6.84
N ASP A 321 -22.42 -16.13 5.55
CA ASP A 321 -23.52 -16.05 4.60
C ASP A 321 -23.58 -17.32 3.73
N PRO A 322 -24.11 -18.43 4.28
CA PRO A 322 -24.29 -19.67 3.54
C PRO A 322 -25.25 -19.53 2.34
N SER A 323 -26.08 -18.49 2.33
CA SER A 323 -27.09 -18.26 1.30
C SER A 323 -26.50 -17.63 0.03
N ASN A 324 -25.60 -16.64 0.16
CA ASN A 324 -24.82 -16.12 -0.97
C ASN A 324 -23.72 -17.07 -1.42
N ALA A 325 -23.17 -17.89 -0.51
CA ALA A 325 -22.14 -18.87 -0.87
C ALA A 325 -22.59 -19.84 -1.97
N ARG A 326 -23.89 -20.20 -2.03
CA ARG A 326 -24.46 -21.04 -3.10
C ARG A 326 -24.59 -20.34 -4.44
N ARG A 327 -24.64 -19.01 -4.48
CA ARG A 327 -24.66 -18.22 -5.74
C ARG A 327 -23.28 -18.08 -6.37
N ILE A 328 -22.22 -18.18 -5.55
CA ILE A 328 -20.81 -18.06 -5.97
C ILE A 328 -20.21 -19.44 -6.28
N ALA A 329 -20.86 -20.54 -5.87
CA ALA A 329 -20.47 -21.87 -6.30
C ALA A 329 -20.64 -21.98 -7.83
N PRO A 330 -19.64 -22.51 -8.57
CA PRO A 330 -19.81 -22.75 -10.00
C PRO A 330 -21.05 -23.61 -10.18
N ARG A 331 -21.95 -23.19 -11.08
CA ARG A 331 -23.03 -24.07 -11.54
C ARG A 331 -22.33 -25.34 -12.01
N ALA A 332 -22.49 -26.42 -11.25
CA ALA A 332 -22.04 -27.73 -11.69
C ALA A 332 -22.64 -27.89 -13.08
N SER A 333 -21.79 -27.88 -14.11
CA SER A 333 -22.23 -28.14 -15.46
C SER A 333 -22.83 -29.53 -15.42
N SER A 334 -24.15 -29.60 -15.57
CA SER A 334 -24.84 -30.84 -15.86
C SER A 334 -24.28 -31.35 -17.18
N ARG A 335 -23.31 -32.25 -17.08
CA ARG A 335 -22.93 -33.19 -18.13
C ARG A 335 -23.05 -34.58 -17.53
#